data_AF-A0A3S9EIM8-F1
#
_entry.id   AF-A0A3S9EIM8-F1
#
_cell.length_a   1.000
_cell.length_b   1.000
_cell.length_c   1.000
_cell.angle_alpha   90.00
_cell.angle_beta   90.00
_cell.angle_gamma   90.00
#
_symmetry.space_group_name_H-M   'P 1'
#
loop_
_entity.id
_entity.type
_entity.pdbx_description
1 polymer ?
#
loop_
_entity_poly.entity_id
_entity_poly.type
_entity_poly.pdbx_seq_one_letter_code
_entity_poly.pdbx_strand_id
1 'polypeptide(L)'
;MRTVVLTTGLAVLLLGGPAFAADERPLPPSNAKKLSEIIAKVEQRPDFRYVKEVGWDSGVYTVTYYTTDKAKVEISYDPVTAEPSETR
;
A
#
# COMPACT_ATOMS: atom_id res chain seq x y z
N MET A 1 57.00 18.92 -21.30
CA MET A 1 55.76 19.54 -21.82
C MET A 1 54.71 18.44 -21.88
N ARG A 2 53.73 18.48 -20.96
CA ARG A 2 52.32 18.84 -21.19
C ARG A 2 51.42 17.59 -21.31
N THR A 3 50.90 17.19 -20.15
CA THR A 3 49.49 16.89 -19.87
C THR A 3 48.67 16.17 -20.95
N VAL A 4 48.39 14.89 -20.71
CA VAL A 4 47.16 14.21 -21.18
C VAL A 4 46.68 13.31 -20.04
N VAL A 5 46.29 13.89 -18.90
CA VAL A 5 44.91 14.18 -18.50
C VAL A 5 44.01 12.93 -18.55
N LEU A 6 43.84 12.34 -17.36
CA LEU A 6 42.70 11.53 -16.92
C LEU A 6 41.37 12.12 -17.43
N THR A 7 40.61 11.42 -18.27
CA THR A 7 39.19 11.81 -18.52
C THR A 7 38.21 10.68 -18.88
N THR A 8 38.60 9.40 -18.90
CA THR A 8 37.70 8.33 -19.40
C THR A 8 36.77 7.70 -18.36
N GLY A 9 36.48 8.38 -17.23
CA GLY A 9 35.74 7.77 -16.10
C GLY A 9 34.27 8.19 -15.92
N LEU A 10 33.82 9.31 -16.50
CA LEU A 10 32.57 9.96 -16.06
C LEU A 10 31.37 9.81 -17.02
N ALA A 11 31.54 9.22 -18.20
CA ALA A 11 30.50 9.21 -19.23
C ALA A 11 29.39 8.14 -19.02
N VAL A 12 29.56 7.18 -18.11
CA VAL A 12 28.61 6.06 -17.96
C VAL A 12 27.49 6.33 -16.93
N LEU A 13 27.61 7.37 -16.10
CA LEU A 13 26.64 7.65 -15.02
C LEU A 13 25.34 8.35 -15.47
N LEU A 14 25.25 8.81 -16.72
CA LEU A 14 24.11 9.58 -17.23
C LEU A 14 23.05 8.75 -17.99
N LEU A 15 23.22 7.41 -18.04
CA LEU A 15 22.22 6.50 -18.63
C LEU A 15 21.16 6.03 -17.61
N GLY A 16 21.07 6.68 -16.44
CA GLY A 16 19.97 6.47 -15.51
C GLY A 16 18.66 7.00 -16.09
N GLY A 17 17.95 6.17 -16.84
CA GLY A 17 16.58 6.44 -17.26
C GLY A 17 15.65 6.63 -16.05
N PRO A 18 14.45 7.21 -16.23
CA PRO A 18 13.51 7.40 -15.13
C PRO A 18 13.23 6.06 -14.46
N ALA A 19 13.55 5.96 -13.18
CA ALA A 19 13.09 4.86 -12.35
C ALA A 19 11.58 5.03 -12.18
N PHE A 20 10.79 4.35 -13.01
CA PHE A 20 9.35 4.25 -12.83
C PHE A 20 9.10 3.38 -11.59
N ALA A 21 9.10 4.02 -10.41
CA ALA A 21 8.60 3.44 -9.16
C ALA A 21 7.09 3.66 -9.02
N ALA A 22 6.38 3.83 -10.15
CA ALA A 22 4.94 3.98 -10.15
C ALA A 22 4.33 2.62 -9.85
N ASP A 23 3.65 2.55 -8.72
CA ASP A 23 2.86 1.39 -8.34
C ASP A 23 1.77 1.15 -9.39
N GLU A 24 1.89 0.08 -10.17
CA GLU A 24 0.96 -0.25 -11.27
C GLU A 24 -0.42 -0.71 -10.75
N ARG A 25 -0.57 -0.84 -9.43
CA ARG A 25 -1.84 -1.21 -8.81
C ARG A 25 -2.92 -0.17 -9.14
N PRO A 26 -4.15 -0.62 -9.46
CA PRO A 26 -5.24 0.31 -9.73
C PRO A 26 -5.43 1.23 -8.52
N LEU A 27 -5.69 2.52 -8.72
CA LEU A 27 -5.96 3.41 -7.60
C LEU A 27 -7.37 3.16 -7.04
N PRO A 28 -7.60 3.39 -5.73
CA PRO A 28 -8.96 3.47 -5.20
C PRO A 28 -9.81 4.47 -5.99
N PRO A 29 -11.12 4.20 -6.18
CA PRO A 29 -11.99 5.09 -6.93
C PRO A 29 -12.08 6.47 -6.26
N SER A 30 -12.35 7.52 -7.03
CA SER A 30 -12.31 8.91 -6.53
C SER A 30 -13.32 9.22 -5.42
N ASN A 31 -14.40 8.44 -5.34
CA ASN A 31 -15.41 8.51 -4.29
C ASN A 31 -15.16 7.53 -3.13
N ALA A 32 -13.99 6.89 -3.07
CA ALA A 32 -13.62 6.03 -1.96
C ALA A 32 -13.59 6.80 -0.63
N LYS A 33 -14.00 6.13 0.44
CA LYS A 33 -13.77 6.56 1.81
C LYS A 33 -12.29 6.60 2.11
N LYS A 34 -11.90 7.45 3.05
CA LYS A 34 -10.52 7.46 3.52
C LYS A 34 -10.22 6.13 4.21
N LEU A 35 -9.01 5.60 4.01
CA LEU A 35 -8.56 4.39 4.71
C LEU A 35 -8.73 4.50 6.24
N SER A 36 -8.50 5.69 6.80
CA SER A 36 -8.71 5.96 8.23
C SER A 36 -10.13 5.68 8.70
N GLU A 37 -11.16 5.86 7.86
CA GLU A 37 -12.55 5.59 8.20
C GLU A 37 -12.82 4.07 8.29
N ILE A 38 -12.22 3.29 7.39
CA ILE A 38 -12.30 1.83 7.41
C ILE A 38 -11.58 1.28 8.64
N ILE A 39 -10.37 1.78 8.93
CA ILE A 39 -9.61 1.38 10.12
C ILE A 39 -10.39 1.72 11.40
N ALA A 40 -10.98 2.91 11.49
CA ALA A 40 -11.79 3.29 12.64
C ALA A 40 -12.97 2.33 12.89
N LYS A 41 -13.63 1.82 11.84
CA LYS A 41 -14.67 0.79 11.97
C LYS A 41 -14.13 -0.53 12.52
N VAL A 42 -12.93 -0.94 12.09
CA VAL A 42 -12.27 -2.16 12.59
C VAL A 42 -11.89 -2.01 14.07
N GLU A 43 -11.34 -0.85 14.45
CA GLU A 43 -10.92 -0.55 15.82
C GLU A 43 -12.09 -0.49 16.82
N GLN A 44 -13.31 -0.20 16.35
CA GLN A 44 -14.52 -0.20 17.17
C GLN A 44 -15.09 -1.61 17.45
N ARG A 45 -14.53 -2.66 16.85
CA ARG A 45 -15.02 -4.03 17.08
C ARG A 45 -14.66 -4.50 18.49
N PRO A 46 -15.56 -5.22 19.18
CA PRO A 46 -15.40 -5.56 20.59
C PRO A 46 -14.22 -6.51 20.85
N ASP A 47 -13.85 -7.30 19.86
CA ASP A 47 -12.76 -8.28 19.90
C ASP A 47 -11.42 -7.70 19.40
N PHE A 48 -11.41 -6.47 18.86
CA PHE A 48 -10.22 -5.87 18.25
C PHE A 48 -9.07 -5.71 19.24
N ARG A 49 -7.85 -5.99 18.76
CA ARG A 49 -6.61 -5.78 19.52
C ARG A 49 -5.62 -4.88 18.79
N TYR A 50 -5.26 -5.22 17.56
CA TYR A 50 -4.38 -4.39 16.72
C TYR A 50 -4.50 -4.76 15.24
N VAL A 51 -4.28 -3.79 14.35
CA VAL A 51 -4.15 -4.01 12.90
C VAL A 51 -2.76 -4.57 12.61
N LYS A 52 -2.69 -5.69 11.88
CA LYS A 52 -1.44 -6.24 11.36
C LYS A 52 -1.07 -5.60 10.03
N GLU A 53 -2.03 -5.54 9.11
CA GLU A 53 -1.78 -5.11 7.73
C GLU A 53 -3.05 -4.56 7.10
N VAL A 54 -2.89 -3.61 6.17
CA VAL A 54 -3.94 -3.19 5.26
C VAL A 54 -3.39 -3.32 3.85
N GLY A 55 -4.04 -4.15 3.05
CA GLY A 55 -3.78 -4.31 1.62
C GLY A 55 -4.81 -3.57 0.78
N TRP A 56 -4.37 -3.11 -0.39
CA TRP A 56 -5.25 -2.66 -1.46
C TRP A 56 -4.95 -3.52 -2.68
N ASP A 57 -5.95 -4.28 -3.12
CA ASP A 57 -5.90 -5.12 -4.30
C ASP A 57 -7.31 -5.39 -4.81
N SER A 58 -7.45 -5.73 -6.09
CA SER A 58 -8.72 -6.17 -6.69
C SER A 58 -9.93 -5.26 -6.41
N GLY A 59 -9.69 -3.95 -6.20
CA GLY A 59 -10.72 -2.95 -5.95
C GLY A 59 -11.25 -2.90 -4.51
N VAL A 60 -10.62 -3.59 -3.55
CA VAL A 60 -11.03 -3.64 -2.15
C VAL A 60 -9.86 -3.36 -1.20
N TYR A 61 -10.19 -2.90 0.02
CA TYR A 61 -9.23 -2.85 1.12
C TYR A 61 -9.33 -4.11 1.96
N THR A 62 -8.26 -4.89 2.05
CA THR A 62 -8.18 -6.05 2.95
C THR A 62 -7.51 -5.64 4.24
N VAL A 63 -8.27 -5.60 5.34
CA VAL A 63 -7.72 -5.35 6.67
C VAL A 63 -7.49 -6.67 7.38
N THR A 64 -6.23 -6.92 7.73
CA THR A 64 -5.84 -8.03 8.59
C THR A 64 -5.61 -7.49 10.00
N TYR A 65 -6.36 -8.00 10.98
CA TYR A 65 -6.22 -7.62 12.39
C TYR A 65 -6.17 -8.83 13.30
N TYR A 66 -5.68 -8.63 14.52
CA TYR A 66 -5.72 -9.62 15.58
C TYR A 66 -6.75 -9.25 16.63
N THR A 67 -7.36 -10.28 17.18
CA THR A 67 -8.33 -10.18 18.27
C THR A 67 -7.67 -10.38 19.64
N THR A 68 -8.41 -10.10 20.71
CA THR A 68 -7.93 -10.21 22.10
C THR A 68 -7.51 -11.64 22.47
N ASP A 69 -8.19 -12.65 21.92
CA ASP A 69 -7.86 -14.08 22.03
C ASP A 69 -6.70 -14.53 21.11
N LYS A 70 -6.08 -13.60 20.37
CA LYS A 70 -4.98 -13.80 19.43
C LYS A 70 -5.38 -14.52 18.13
N ALA A 71 -6.67 -14.60 17.78
CA ALA A 71 -7.07 -15.03 16.46
C ALA A 71 -6.71 -13.97 15.40
N LYS A 72 -6.41 -14.44 14.18
CA LYS A 72 -6.17 -13.58 13.01
C LYS A 72 -7.46 -13.49 12.22
N VAL A 73 -7.91 -12.27 11.94
CA VAL A 73 -9.11 -11.99 11.15
C VAL A 73 -8.69 -11.18 9.92
N GLU A 74 -9.24 -11.54 8.77
CA GLU A 74 -9.01 -10.90 7.47
C GLU A 74 -10.37 -10.55 6.88
N ILE A 75 -10.61 -9.27 6.61
CA ILE A 75 -11.88 -8.78 6.07
C ILE A 75 -11.60 -7.86 4.88
N SER A 76 -12.26 -8.12 3.76
CA SER A 76 -12.30 -7.21 2.61
C SER A 76 -13.38 -6.16 2.81
N TYR A 77 -13.06 -4.91 2.51
CA TYR A 77 -13.96 -3.77 2.61
C TYR A 77 -14.14 -3.12 1.24
N ASP A 78 -15.40 -2.86 0.89
CA ASP A 78 -15.74 -2.04 -0.26
C ASP A 78 -15.26 -0.59 -0.02
N PRO A 79 -14.50 0.01 -0.94
CA PRO A 79 -13.89 1.32 -0.72
C PRO A 79 -14.91 2.46 -0.70
N VAL A 80 -16.07 2.32 -1.34
CA VAL A 80 -17.08 3.38 -1.48
C VAL A 80 -18.00 3.41 -0.26
N THR A 81 -18.40 2.24 0.21
CA THR A 81 -19.36 2.07 1.31
C THR A 81 -18.67 1.87 2.67
N ALA A 82 -17.40 1.45 2.67
CA ALA A 82 -16.66 1.00 3.85
C ALA A 82 -17.37 -0.16 4.59
N GLU A 83 -18.17 -0.96 3.89
CA GLU A 83 -18.83 -2.15 4.43
C GLU A 83 -18.03 -3.42 4.07
N PRO A 84 -18.11 -4.48 4.88
CA PRO A 84 -17.53 -5.77 4.54
C PRO A 84 -18.08 -6.28 3.20
N SER A 85 -17.18 -6.71 2.31
CA SER A 85 -17.49 -7.31 1.02
C SER A 85 -17.10 -8.79 1.03
N GLU A 86 -17.92 -9.64 0.40
CA GLU A 86 -17.58 -11.05 0.15
C GLU A 86 -16.56 -11.21 -0.98
N THR A 87 -16.27 -10.14 -1.73
CA THR A 87 -15.31 -10.19 -2.83
C THR A 87 -13.89 -10.35 -2.27
N ARG A 88 -13.29 -11.48 -2.62
CA ARG A 88 -11.87 -11.79 -2.39
C ARG A 88 -11.18 -11.96 -3.74
#